data_AF-A0A1W9WAT0-F1
#
_entry.id   AF-A0A1W9WAT0-F1
#
_cell.length_a   1.000
_cell.length_b   1.000
_cell.length_c   1.000
_cell.angle_alpha   90.00
_cell.angle_beta   90.00
_cell.angle_gamma   90.00
#
_symmetry.space_group_name_H-M   'P 1'
#
loop_
_entity.id
_entity.type
_entity.pdbx_description
1 polymer ?
#
loop_
_entity_poly.entity_id
_entity_poly.type
_entity_poly.pdbx_seq_one_letter_code
_entity_poly.pdbx_strand_id
1 'polypeptide(L)'
;MEGLIPRDVAKLLDRAGDRFTSEDRRIIMEAAGQHPYLLQAAAYYLWEAYEEDISDKTERWQLMSERLYKEHYHHFAATWQIWSEDMRRAFSTIAIFNLNEYAHNFLQENELISNVISFDLKALVPPNELQKTGMVIQDKRFPLQWRIGPQTMLWWIKDELGEVLADERKLVEWLHVEHLTDNIAERLRFHVGKIGQGIQAHGHDYFQALVSGMVEGVVGGLTG
;
A
#
# COMPACT_ATOMS: atom_id res chain seq x y z
N MET A 1 8.95 -16.54 -3.24
CA MET A 1 8.31 -16.33 -4.56
C MET A 1 8.91 -15.05 -5.12
N GLU A 2 9.43 -15.06 -6.35
CA GLU A 2 9.93 -13.82 -6.97
C GLU A 2 8.74 -13.03 -7.57
N GLY A 3 8.82 -11.71 -7.47
CA GLY A 3 7.90 -10.79 -8.11
C GLY A 3 8.08 -10.82 -9.63
N LEU A 4 6.99 -10.56 -10.35
CA LEU A 4 7.01 -10.49 -11.80
C LEU A 4 7.60 -9.15 -12.26
N ILE A 5 8.46 -9.19 -13.27
CA ILE A 5 8.88 -7.98 -13.97
C ILE A 5 7.70 -7.39 -14.77
N PRO A 6 7.66 -6.08 -15.05
CA PRO A 6 6.52 -5.42 -15.68
C PRO A 6 6.04 -6.06 -16.99
N ARG A 7 6.98 -6.55 -17.81
CA ARG A 7 6.66 -7.25 -19.07
C ARG A 7 5.88 -8.54 -18.83
N ASP A 8 6.20 -9.29 -17.79
CA ASP A 8 5.58 -10.58 -17.52
C ASP A 8 4.22 -10.39 -16.83
N VAL A 9 4.06 -9.31 -16.05
CA VAL A 9 2.74 -8.85 -15.58
C VAL A 9 1.82 -8.50 -16.76
N ALA A 10 2.30 -7.72 -17.72
CA ALA A 10 1.53 -7.36 -18.91
C ALA A 10 1.05 -8.61 -19.67
N LYS A 11 1.97 -9.55 -19.94
CA LYS A 11 1.63 -10.83 -20.58
C LYS A 11 0.61 -11.67 -19.81
N LEU A 12 0.68 -11.65 -18.47
CA LEU A 12 -0.29 -12.36 -17.64
C LEU A 12 -1.68 -11.76 -17.82
N LEU A 13 -1.78 -10.43 -17.73
CA LEU A 13 -3.05 -9.74 -17.85
C LEU A 13 -3.60 -9.82 -19.28
N ASP A 14 -2.76 -9.77 -20.32
CA ASP A 14 -3.17 -9.83 -21.73
C ASP A 14 -4.03 -11.07 -22.08
N ARG A 15 -3.96 -12.12 -21.27
CA ARG A 15 -4.82 -13.31 -21.38
C ARG A 15 -6.31 -12.99 -21.25
N ALA A 16 -6.67 -11.88 -20.61
CA ALA A 16 -8.04 -11.40 -20.53
C ALA A 16 -8.56 -10.77 -21.84
N GLY A 17 -7.70 -10.60 -22.85
CA GLY A 17 -8.07 -9.99 -24.14
C GLY A 17 -8.68 -8.59 -23.95
N ASP A 18 -9.73 -8.30 -24.71
CA ASP A 18 -10.41 -7.00 -24.67
C ASP A 18 -11.33 -6.81 -23.46
N ARG A 19 -11.47 -7.83 -22.60
CA ARG A 19 -12.34 -7.72 -21.42
C ARG A 19 -11.81 -6.73 -20.39
N PHE A 20 -10.48 -6.70 -20.19
CA PHE A 20 -9.85 -5.69 -19.34
C PHE A 20 -9.38 -4.52 -20.18
N THR A 21 -9.86 -3.33 -19.83
CA THR A 21 -9.35 -2.08 -20.36
C THR A 21 -7.90 -1.83 -19.89
N SER A 22 -7.20 -0.88 -20.50
CA SER A 22 -5.88 -0.46 -20.03
C SER A 22 -5.90 -0.01 -18.56
N GLU A 23 -7.01 0.57 -18.15
CA GLU A 23 -7.20 1.11 -16.81
C GLU A 23 -7.44 0.02 -15.77
N ASP A 24 -8.22 -1.00 -16.13
CA ASP A 24 -8.39 -2.20 -15.31
C ASP A 24 -7.05 -2.88 -15.01
N ARG A 25 -6.18 -2.98 -16.03
CA ARG A 25 -4.84 -3.55 -15.91
C ARG A 25 -3.97 -2.74 -14.94
N ARG A 26 -4.04 -1.41 -15.03
CA ARG A 26 -3.32 -0.49 -14.15
C ARG A 26 -3.77 -0.66 -12.70
N ILE A 27 -5.08 -0.68 -12.45
CA ILE A 27 -5.65 -0.86 -11.11
C ILE A 27 -5.30 -2.24 -10.53
N ILE A 28 -5.36 -3.31 -11.32
CA ILE A 28 -4.89 -4.64 -10.90
C ILE A 28 -3.42 -4.59 -10.47
N MET A 29 -2.57 -3.95 -11.28
CA MET A 29 -1.14 -3.80 -10.97
C MET A 29 -0.87 -2.97 -9.71
N GLU A 30 -1.69 -1.97 -9.42
CA GLU A 30 -1.54 -1.14 -8.23
C GLU A 30 -1.98 -1.88 -6.98
N ALA A 31 -3.14 -2.54 -7.03
CA ALA A 31 -3.65 -3.33 -5.92
C ALA A 31 -2.68 -4.46 -5.55
N ALA A 32 -2.24 -5.23 -6.55
CA ALA A 32 -1.45 -6.44 -6.36
C ALA A 32 0.08 -6.24 -6.41
N GLY A 33 0.55 -5.10 -6.91
CA GLY A 33 1.97 -4.87 -7.19
C GLY A 33 2.52 -5.87 -8.22
N GLN A 34 3.74 -6.36 -7.95
CA GLN A 34 4.41 -7.37 -8.78
C GLN A 34 4.18 -8.81 -8.25
N HIS A 35 3.32 -9.01 -7.26
CA HIS A 35 3.17 -10.30 -6.61
C HIS A 35 2.27 -11.24 -7.46
N PRO A 36 2.79 -12.36 -8.01
CA PRO A 36 2.07 -13.19 -8.98
C PRO A 36 0.71 -13.66 -8.46
N TYR A 37 0.66 -14.11 -7.20
CA TYR A 37 -0.57 -14.59 -6.59
C TYR A 37 -1.61 -13.49 -6.41
N LEU A 38 -1.21 -12.28 -6.01
CA LEU A 38 -2.15 -11.17 -5.84
C LEU A 38 -2.63 -10.65 -7.19
N LEU A 39 -1.76 -10.66 -8.22
CA LEU A 39 -2.15 -10.27 -9.57
C LEU A 39 -3.22 -11.19 -10.13
N GLN A 40 -3.05 -12.51 -9.92
CA GLN A 40 -4.05 -13.50 -10.33
C GLN A 40 -5.37 -13.32 -9.56
N ALA A 41 -5.32 -13.10 -8.25
CA ALA A 41 -6.50 -12.89 -7.43
C ALA A 41 -7.24 -11.60 -7.82
N ALA A 42 -6.52 -10.49 -7.99
CA ALA A 42 -7.09 -9.21 -8.44
C ALA A 42 -7.75 -9.34 -9.81
N ALA A 43 -7.08 -9.98 -10.77
CA ALA A 43 -7.63 -10.25 -12.08
C ALA A 43 -8.89 -11.15 -12.00
N TYR A 44 -8.86 -12.18 -11.14
CA TYR A 44 -10.02 -13.04 -10.93
C TYR A 44 -11.22 -12.24 -10.38
N TYR A 45 -11.06 -11.47 -9.31
CA TYR A 45 -12.20 -10.71 -8.75
C TYR A 45 -12.72 -9.64 -9.72
N LEU A 46 -11.85 -9.02 -10.52
CA LEU A 46 -12.31 -8.10 -11.55
C LEU A 46 -13.09 -8.81 -12.66
N TRP A 47 -12.65 -10.01 -13.05
CA TRP A 47 -13.36 -10.84 -14.01
C TRP A 47 -14.75 -11.22 -13.51
N GLU A 48 -14.86 -11.65 -12.25
CA GLU A 48 -16.15 -11.94 -11.62
C GLU A 48 -17.07 -10.71 -11.61
N ALA A 49 -16.53 -9.51 -11.35
CA ALA A 49 -17.31 -8.27 -11.41
C ALA A 49 -17.88 -7.99 -12.83
N TYR A 50 -17.19 -8.42 -13.89
CA TYR A 50 -17.73 -8.39 -15.26
C TYR A 50 -18.83 -9.43 -15.48
N GLU A 51 -18.70 -10.63 -14.91
CA GLU A 51 -19.74 -11.68 -14.99
C GLU A 51 -21.00 -11.33 -14.18
N GLU A 52 -20.86 -10.49 -13.16
CA GLU A 52 -21.96 -9.92 -12.37
C GLU A 52 -22.62 -8.70 -13.06
N ASP A 53 -22.29 -8.42 -14.34
CA ASP A 53 -22.83 -7.32 -15.15
C ASP A 53 -22.66 -5.90 -14.53
N ILE A 54 -21.68 -5.71 -13.65
CA ILE A 54 -21.40 -4.40 -13.04
C ILE A 54 -20.82 -3.47 -14.11
N SER A 55 -21.65 -2.57 -14.63
CA SER A 55 -21.28 -1.67 -15.74
C SER A 55 -20.40 -0.48 -15.31
N ASP A 56 -20.58 0.01 -14.08
CA ASP A 56 -19.78 1.10 -13.54
C ASP A 56 -18.36 0.63 -13.20
N LYS A 57 -17.36 1.30 -13.78
CA LYS A 57 -15.95 0.93 -13.61
C LYS A 57 -15.50 1.04 -12.16
N THR A 58 -16.00 2.04 -11.46
CA THR A 58 -15.56 2.40 -10.12
C THR A 58 -16.10 1.37 -9.12
N GLU A 59 -17.36 0.98 -9.28
CA GLU A 59 -17.99 -0.10 -8.54
C GLU A 59 -17.24 -1.44 -8.73
N ARG A 60 -16.86 -1.78 -9.98
CA ARG A 60 -16.04 -2.97 -10.25
C ARG A 60 -14.71 -2.96 -9.51
N TRP A 61 -14.00 -1.83 -9.56
CA TRP A 61 -12.68 -1.70 -8.90
C TRP A 61 -12.78 -1.75 -7.38
N GLN A 62 -13.83 -1.17 -6.82
CA GLN A 62 -14.11 -1.26 -5.40
C GLN A 62 -14.38 -2.70 -4.99
N LEU A 63 -15.28 -3.39 -5.69
CA LEU A 63 -15.60 -4.79 -5.40
C LEU A 63 -14.36 -5.68 -5.48
N MET A 64 -13.57 -5.54 -6.54
CA MET A 64 -12.32 -6.29 -6.72
C MET A 64 -11.35 -6.04 -5.57
N SER A 65 -11.14 -4.79 -5.18
CA SER A 65 -10.19 -4.44 -4.12
C SER A 65 -10.66 -4.87 -2.74
N GLU A 66 -11.97 -4.75 -2.46
CA GLU A 66 -12.56 -5.22 -1.22
C GLU A 66 -12.45 -6.74 -1.07
N ARG A 67 -12.76 -7.50 -2.13
CA ARG A 67 -12.60 -8.97 -2.12
C ARG A 67 -11.14 -9.34 -1.97
N LEU A 68 -10.25 -8.69 -2.73
CA LEU A 68 -8.81 -8.92 -2.64
C LEU A 68 -8.26 -8.64 -1.24
N TYR A 69 -8.73 -7.60 -0.57
CA TYR A 69 -8.34 -7.31 0.80
C TYR A 69 -8.90 -8.33 1.79
N LYS A 70 -10.22 -8.52 1.81
CA LYS A 70 -10.92 -9.35 2.81
C LYS A 70 -10.53 -10.83 2.70
N GLU A 71 -10.50 -11.37 1.48
CA GLU A 71 -10.25 -12.79 1.25
C GLU A 71 -8.77 -13.17 1.45
N HIS A 72 -7.85 -12.21 1.32
CA HIS A 72 -6.42 -12.43 1.49
C HIS A 72 -5.84 -11.82 2.78
N TYR A 73 -6.68 -11.29 3.67
CA TYR A 73 -6.26 -10.72 4.95
C TYR A 73 -5.37 -11.71 5.74
N HIS A 74 -5.78 -12.97 5.88
CA HIS A 74 -5.00 -13.99 6.58
C HIS A 74 -3.69 -14.35 5.86
N HIS A 75 -3.64 -14.20 4.52
CA HIS A 75 -2.41 -14.40 3.77
C HIS A 75 -1.39 -13.29 4.07
N PHE A 76 -1.83 -12.04 4.20
CA PHE A 76 -0.98 -10.92 4.61
C PHE A 76 -0.43 -11.13 6.02
N ALA A 77 -1.30 -11.48 6.97
CA ALA A 77 -0.90 -11.79 8.34
C ALA A 77 0.11 -12.94 8.40
N ALA A 78 -0.13 -14.05 7.68
CA ALA A 78 0.80 -15.17 7.61
C ALA A 78 2.16 -14.76 6.99
N THR A 79 2.13 -13.96 5.92
CA THR A 79 3.34 -13.42 5.27
C THR A 79 4.14 -12.56 6.24
N TRP A 80 3.48 -11.71 7.01
CA TRP A 80 4.10 -10.86 8.03
C TRP A 80 4.76 -11.68 9.15
N GLN A 81 4.11 -12.74 9.63
CA GLN A 81 4.62 -13.56 10.72
C GLN A 81 5.92 -14.29 10.36
N ILE A 82 6.09 -14.69 9.10
CA ILE A 82 7.30 -15.39 8.62
C ILE A 82 8.45 -14.45 8.26
N TRP A 83 8.21 -13.15 8.17
CA TRP A 83 9.27 -12.19 7.90
C TRP A 83 10.21 -12.06 9.09
N SER A 84 11.50 -11.86 8.79
CA SER A 84 12.47 -11.49 9.81
C SER A 84 12.11 -10.15 10.43
N GLU A 85 12.64 -9.90 11.62
CA GLU A 85 12.50 -8.62 12.30
C GLU A 85 12.93 -7.44 11.41
N ASP A 86 14.08 -7.57 10.73
CA ASP A 86 14.59 -6.55 9.81
C ASP A 86 13.63 -6.27 8.65
N MET A 87 13.01 -7.31 8.09
CA MET A 87 12.02 -7.17 7.02
C MET A 87 10.78 -6.44 7.52
N ARG A 88 10.24 -6.85 8.68
CA ARG A 88 9.08 -6.18 9.30
C ARG A 88 9.37 -4.72 9.62
N ARG A 89 10.52 -4.41 10.22
CA ARG A 89 10.95 -3.05 10.56
C ARG A 89 11.09 -2.19 9.31
N ALA A 90 11.76 -2.69 8.27
CA ALA A 90 11.94 -1.96 7.02
C ALA A 90 10.58 -1.72 6.32
N PHE A 91 9.73 -2.75 6.24
CA PHE A 91 8.43 -2.65 5.60
C PHE A 91 7.50 -1.67 6.34
N SER A 92 7.38 -1.76 7.67
CA SER A 92 6.62 -0.82 8.50
C SER A 92 7.09 0.61 8.32
N THR A 93 8.41 0.83 8.30
CA THR A 93 8.98 2.15 8.11
C THR A 93 8.56 2.73 6.76
N ILE A 94 8.76 1.98 5.67
CA ILE A 94 8.37 2.41 4.33
C ILE A 94 6.87 2.65 4.26
N ALA A 95 6.05 1.77 4.85
CA ALA A 95 4.60 1.91 4.89
C ALA A 95 4.17 3.21 5.58
N ILE A 96 4.73 3.56 6.74
CA ILE A 96 4.42 4.81 7.45
C ILE A 96 4.73 6.03 6.57
N PHE A 97 5.90 6.06 5.91
CA PHE A 97 6.22 7.15 4.98
C PHE A 97 5.27 7.18 3.79
N ASN A 98 4.94 6.02 3.22
CA ASN A 98 4.02 5.94 2.09
C ASN A 98 2.64 6.49 2.46
N LEU A 99 2.09 6.06 3.60
CA LEU A 99 0.82 6.53 4.14
C LEU A 99 0.84 8.04 4.39
N ASN A 100 1.96 8.58 4.87
CA ASN A 100 2.12 10.01 5.05
C ASN A 100 2.11 10.80 3.75
N GLU A 101 2.83 10.32 2.72
CA GLU A 101 2.80 10.97 1.41
C GLU A 101 1.38 10.97 0.83
N TYR A 102 0.63 9.88 0.99
CA TYR A 102 -0.78 9.85 0.58
C TYR A 102 -1.64 10.83 1.38
N ALA A 103 -1.48 10.87 2.70
CA ALA A 103 -2.22 11.80 3.56
C ALA A 103 -1.88 13.26 3.26
N HIS A 104 -0.63 13.59 3.00
CA HIS A 104 -0.19 14.93 2.63
C HIS A 104 -0.83 15.39 1.32
N ASN A 105 -0.78 14.54 0.29
CA ASN A 105 -1.37 14.84 -1.02
C ASN A 105 -2.90 14.98 -0.94
N PHE A 106 -3.55 14.24 -0.04
CA PHE A 106 -5.01 14.22 0.07
C PHE A 106 -5.57 15.30 1.00
N LEU A 107 -4.98 15.47 2.19
CA LEU A 107 -5.48 16.38 3.23
C LEU A 107 -4.90 17.80 3.13
N GLN A 108 -3.92 18.03 2.25
CA GLN A 108 -3.14 19.27 2.18
C GLN A 108 -2.51 19.67 3.54
N GLU A 109 -2.34 18.70 4.45
CA GLU A 109 -1.73 18.92 5.76
C GLU A 109 -0.21 18.90 5.60
N ASN A 110 0.41 20.08 5.72
CA ASN A 110 1.77 20.35 5.23
C ASN A 110 2.93 19.89 6.14
N GLU A 111 2.71 19.39 7.36
CA GLU A 111 3.82 19.32 8.34
C GLU A 111 3.89 18.04 9.19
N LEU A 112 3.18 16.98 8.79
CA LEU A 112 2.93 15.84 9.67
C LEU A 112 4.22 15.03 10.03
N ILE A 113 5.06 14.62 9.08
CA ILE A 113 6.14 13.64 9.40
C ILE A 113 7.58 14.14 9.22
N SER A 114 7.81 15.28 8.56
CA SER A 114 9.15 15.81 8.30
C SER A 114 9.98 16.03 9.58
N ASN A 115 9.33 16.31 10.71
CA ASN A 115 9.97 16.56 12.01
C ASN A 115 10.05 15.33 12.94
N VAL A 116 9.35 14.23 12.62
CA VAL A 116 9.31 13.01 13.48
C VAL A 116 10.48 12.07 13.14
N ILE A 117 11.00 12.16 11.92
CA ILE A 117 11.94 11.18 11.37
C ILE A 117 13.22 11.87 10.91
N SER A 118 13.92 12.48 11.87
CA SER A 118 15.35 12.77 11.78
C SER A 118 16.22 11.55 12.13
N PHE A 119 15.61 10.38 12.36
CA PHE A 119 16.32 9.12 12.44
C PHE A 119 17.04 8.83 11.13
N ASP A 120 18.13 8.08 11.20
CA ASP A 120 19.04 7.68 10.11
C ASP A 120 18.38 6.75 9.05
N LEU A 121 17.07 6.88 8.85
CA LEU A 121 16.25 6.10 7.91
C LEU A 121 16.51 6.48 6.45
N LYS A 122 17.25 7.57 6.19
CA LYS A 122 17.82 7.82 4.85
C LYS A 122 18.81 6.72 4.43
N ALA A 123 19.38 5.97 5.39
CA ALA A 123 20.22 4.81 5.13
C ALA A 123 19.42 3.48 5.11
N LEU A 124 18.09 3.51 5.23
CA LEU A 124 17.27 2.30 5.21
C LEU A 124 17.28 1.70 3.79
N VAL A 125 18.09 0.67 3.61
CA VAL A 125 18.04 -0.20 2.44
C VAL A 125 17.13 -1.37 2.79
N PRO A 126 15.98 -1.54 2.10
CA PRO A 126 15.09 -2.67 2.38
C PRO A 126 15.82 -3.97 2.07
N PRO A 127 15.64 -5.01 2.90
CA PRO A 127 16.16 -6.34 2.62
C PRO A 127 15.87 -6.79 1.19
N ASN A 128 16.84 -7.44 0.55
CA ASN A 128 16.77 -7.88 -0.84
C ASN A 128 15.54 -8.77 -1.09
N GLU A 129 15.11 -9.52 -0.07
CA GLU A 129 13.94 -10.39 -0.08
C GLU A 129 12.64 -9.61 -0.32
N LEU A 130 12.48 -8.41 0.27
CA LEU A 130 11.30 -7.56 0.04
C LEU A 130 11.26 -7.03 -1.39
N GLN A 131 12.43 -6.73 -1.96
CA GLN A 131 12.55 -6.27 -3.35
C GLN A 131 12.28 -7.41 -4.32
N LYS A 132 12.92 -8.57 -4.12
CA LYS A 132 12.75 -9.77 -4.93
C LYS A 132 11.31 -10.26 -4.98
N THR A 133 10.55 -10.12 -3.90
CA THR A 133 9.13 -10.52 -3.83
C THR A 133 8.19 -9.46 -4.43
N GLY A 134 8.71 -8.27 -4.78
CA GLY A 134 7.91 -7.14 -5.24
C GLY A 134 7.09 -6.46 -4.15
N MET A 135 7.35 -6.78 -2.87
CA MET A 135 6.68 -6.17 -1.71
C MET A 135 7.12 -4.72 -1.50
N VAL A 136 8.37 -4.42 -1.85
CA VAL A 136 8.92 -3.07 -1.89
C VAL A 136 9.54 -2.83 -3.25
N ILE A 137 9.27 -1.67 -3.85
CA ILE A 137 9.86 -1.27 -5.12
C ILE A 137 10.47 0.12 -5.03
N GLN A 138 11.48 0.38 -5.85
CA GLN A 138 12.12 1.69 -5.89
C GLN A 138 11.20 2.72 -6.56
N ASP A 139 11.00 3.86 -5.92
CA ASP A 139 10.19 4.96 -6.42
C ASP A 139 10.73 6.30 -5.92
N LYS A 140 11.38 7.04 -6.81
CA LYS A 140 12.05 8.31 -6.49
C LYS A 140 11.10 9.43 -6.06
N ARG A 141 9.79 9.25 -6.23
CA ARG A 141 8.78 10.22 -5.80
C ARG A 141 8.60 10.22 -4.28
N PHE A 142 8.97 9.12 -3.60
CA PHE A 142 8.88 9.01 -2.16
C PHE A 142 10.19 9.47 -1.50
N PRO A 143 10.15 10.08 -0.29
CA PRO A 143 11.35 10.57 0.41
C PRO A 143 12.42 9.49 0.65
N LEU A 144 11.99 8.26 0.93
CA LEU A 144 12.89 7.11 1.10
C LEU A 144 13.33 6.47 -0.22
N GLN A 145 12.83 6.95 -1.36
CA GLN A 145 12.99 6.35 -2.69
C GLN A 145 12.46 4.91 -2.78
N TRP A 146 11.60 4.51 -1.84
CA TRP A 146 10.99 3.20 -1.77
C TRP A 146 9.49 3.35 -1.53
N ARG A 147 8.72 2.47 -2.15
CA ARG A 147 7.30 2.32 -1.88
C ARG A 147 6.90 0.88 -1.67
N ILE A 148 5.81 0.67 -0.96
CA ILE A 148 5.15 -0.63 -0.91
C ILE A 148 4.61 -0.94 -2.32
N GLY A 149 4.90 -2.14 -2.82
CA GLY A 149 4.52 -2.58 -4.15
C GLY A 149 3.01 -2.84 -4.24
N PRO A 150 2.49 -3.87 -3.53
CA PRO A 150 1.06 -4.16 -3.47
C PRO A 150 0.35 -3.20 -2.52
N GLN A 151 -0.57 -2.38 -3.04
CA GLN A 151 -1.35 -1.48 -2.19
C GLN A 151 -2.22 -2.23 -1.18
N THR A 152 -2.67 -3.45 -1.48
CA THR A 152 -3.44 -4.24 -0.51
C THR A 152 -2.64 -4.55 0.75
N MET A 153 -1.33 -4.79 0.63
CA MET A 153 -0.45 -4.98 1.78
C MET A 153 -0.25 -3.68 2.56
N LEU A 154 -0.27 -2.53 1.87
CA LEU A 154 -0.25 -1.20 2.50
C LEU A 154 -1.56 -0.91 3.26
N TRP A 155 -2.71 -1.36 2.77
CA TRP A 155 -3.98 -1.23 3.49
C TRP A 155 -4.00 -2.12 4.72
N TRP A 156 -3.56 -3.37 4.57
CA TRP A 156 -3.42 -4.31 5.68
C TRP A 156 -2.54 -3.75 6.80
N ILE A 157 -1.30 -3.34 6.48
CA ILE A 157 -0.38 -2.82 7.49
C ILE A 157 -0.92 -1.55 8.16
N LYS A 158 -1.69 -0.73 7.43
CA LYS A 158 -2.33 0.47 7.98
C LYS A 158 -3.39 0.11 9.03
N ASP A 159 -4.18 -0.93 8.80
CA ASP A 159 -5.16 -1.42 9.78
C ASP A 159 -4.46 -2.03 11.01
N GLU A 160 -3.42 -2.85 10.80
CA GLU A 160 -2.60 -3.42 11.90
C GLU A 160 -1.92 -2.33 12.73
N LEU A 161 -1.33 -1.32 12.07
CA LEU A 161 -0.74 -0.18 12.75
C LEU A 161 -1.79 0.55 13.59
N GLY A 162 -3.01 0.71 13.09
CA GLY A 162 -4.11 1.31 13.84
C GLY A 162 -4.37 0.61 15.19
N GLU A 163 -4.36 -0.72 15.21
CA GLU A 163 -4.52 -1.50 16.44
C GLU A 163 -3.31 -1.38 17.38
N VAL A 164 -2.11 -1.44 16.80
CA VAL A 164 -0.84 -1.35 17.55
C VAL A 164 -0.69 0.02 18.19
N LEU A 165 -1.07 1.09 17.49
CA LEU A 165 -0.90 2.47 17.97
C LEU A 165 -1.87 2.88 19.06
N ALA A 166 -2.95 2.11 19.26
CA ALA A 166 -3.79 2.27 20.43
C ALA A 166 -3.04 1.97 21.75
N ASP A 167 -1.90 1.27 21.68
CA ASP A 167 -1.07 0.90 22.82
C ASP A 167 0.42 1.15 22.53
N GLU A 168 1.02 2.12 23.23
CA GLU A 168 2.43 2.49 23.07
C GLU A 168 3.41 1.33 23.25
N ARG A 169 3.11 0.39 24.15
CA ARG A 169 3.97 -0.78 24.35
C ARG A 169 3.98 -1.68 23.12
N LYS A 170 2.81 -1.87 22.51
CA LYS A 170 2.69 -2.65 21.27
C LYS A 170 3.41 -1.95 20.13
N LEU A 171 3.41 -0.62 20.06
CA LEU A 171 4.14 0.10 19.01
C LEU A 171 5.65 -0.10 19.12
N VAL A 172 6.20 -0.01 20.34
CA VAL A 172 7.63 -0.23 20.60
C VAL A 172 8.00 -1.68 20.26
N GLU A 173 7.17 -2.64 20.69
CA GLU A 173 7.33 -4.07 20.36
C GLU A 173 7.25 -4.30 18.84
N TRP A 174 6.31 -3.65 18.15
CA TRP A 174 6.08 -3.79 16.72
C TRP A 174 7.22 -3.25 15.87
N LEU A 175 7.73 -2.07 16.21
CA LEU A 175 8.84 -1.45 15.49
C LEU A 175 10.19 -2.05 15.87
N HIS A 176 10.24 -2.83 16.96
CA HIS A 176 11.47 -3.37 17.53
C HIS A 176 12.53 -2.28 17.73
N VAL A 177 12.09 -1.10 18.18
CA VAL A 177 12.99 0.02 18.48
C VAL A 177 13.00 0.19 19.98
N GLU A 178 13.93 -0.49 20.65
CA GLU A 178 14.16 -0.41 22.10
C GLU A 178 14.46 1.03 22.59
N HIS A 179 14.62 1.98 21.68
CA HIS A 179 15.03 3.36 21.95
C HIS A 179 14.12 4.43 21.32
N LEU A 180 12.86 4.11 21.01
CA LEU A 180 11.89 5.15 20.69
C LEU A 180 11.70 6.02 21.93
N THR A 181 12.19 7.26 21.88
CA THR A 181 11.88 8.24 22.93
C THR A 181 10.37 8.50 22.95
N ASP A 182 9.78 8.71 24.13
CA ASP A 182 8.34 8.95 24.33
C ASP A 182 7.73 9.96 23.33
N ASN A 183 8.48 11.02 22.99
CA ASN A 183 8.09 12.05 22.02
C ASN A 183 7.85 11.50 20.60
N ILE A 184 8.63 10.50 20.16
CA ILE A 184 8.48 9.90 18.82
C ILE A 184 7.25 8.97 18.81
N ALA A 185 7.05 8.19 19.88
CA ALA A 185 5.87 7.34 19.99
C ALA A 185 4.57 8.15 20.03
N GLU A 186 4.53 9.26 20.76
CA GLU A 186 3.41 10.20 20.78
C GLU A 186 3.14 10.82 19.40
N ARG A 187 4.20 11.27 18.71
CA ARG A 187 4.09 11.81 17.35
C ARG A 187 3.60 10.75 16.36
N LEU A 188 4.12 9.52 16.37
CA LEU A 188 3.65 8.44 15.50
C LEU A 188 2.16 8.13 15.75
N ARG A 189 1.73 8.07 17.02
CA ARG A 189 0.32 7.91 17.40
C ARG A 189 -0.55 9.01 16.83
N PHE A 190 -0.16 10.28 16.99
CA PHE A 190 -0.92 11.40 16.46
C PHE A 190 -1.07 11.28 14.93
N HIS A 191 0.03 11.04 14.22
CA HIS A 191 0.03 11.01 12.75
C HIS A 191 -0.73 9.84 12.18
N VAL A 192 -0.47 8.63 12.66
CA VAL A 192 -1.17 7.46 12.14
C VAL A 192 -2.60 7.40 12.67
N GLY A 193 -2.90 7.96 13.84
CA GLY A 193 -4.26 8.19 14.30
C GLY A 193 -5.03 9.16 13.38
N LYS A 194 -4.39 10.23 12.91
CA LYS A 194 -4.95 11.16 11.91
C LYS A 194 -5.16 10.49 10.56
N ILE A 195 -4.19 9.70 10.10
CA ILE A 195 -4.31 8.88 8.88
C ILE A 195 -5.47 7.89 9.03
N GLY A 196 -5.56 7.19 10.16
CA GLY A 196 -6.62 6.24 10.47
C GLY A 196 -8.00 6.89 10.53
N GLN A 197 -8.13 8.05 11.18
CA GLN A 197 -9.37 8.83 11.24
C GLN A 197 -9.77 9.38 9.87
N GLY A 198 -8.81 9.90 9.09
CA GLY A 198 -9.04 10.34 7.71
C GLY A 198 -9.55 9.19 6.85
N ILE A 199 -8.92 8.02 6.96
CA ILE A 199 -9.34 6.82 6.22
C ILE A 199 -10.61 6.19 6.81
N GLN A 200 -10.99 6.38 8.07
CA GLN A 200 -12.29 5.90 8.57
C GLN A 200 -13.43 6.84 8.17
N ALA A 201 -13.22 8.14 8.29
CA ALA A 201 -14.20 9.16 7.94
C ALA A 201 -14.44 9.22 6.42
N HIS A 202 -13.40 8.94 5.65
CA HIS A 202 -13.41 9.01 4.20
C HIS A 202 -13.02 7.68 3.58
N GLY A 203 -13.18 6.52 4.22
CA GLY A 203 -12.57 5.28 3.70
C GLY A 203 -12.98 4.92 2.29
N HIS A 204 -14.27 5.13 1.99
CA HIS A 204 -14.78 5.06 0.64
C HIS A 204 -14.20 6.18 -0.24
N ASP A 205 -14.24 7.45 0.19
CA ASP A 205 -13.73 8.60 -0.57
C ASP A 205 -12.20 8.64 -0.74
N TYR A 206 -11.44 8.01 0.16
CA TYR A 206 -9.99 7.91 0.23
C TYR A 206 -9.53 6.74 -0.60
N PHE A 207 -10.26 5.62 -0.56
CA PHE A 207 -10.10 4.54 -1.53
C PHE A 207 -10.45 5.05 -2.94
N GLN A 208 -11.58 5.74 -3.09
CA GLN A 208 -12.00 6.43 -4.31
C GLN A 208 -11.01 7.51 -4.74
N ALA A 209 -10.39 8.26 -3.83
CA ALA A 209 -9.40 9.29 -4.15
C ALA A 209 -8.00 8.71 -4.35
N LEU A 210 -7.66 7.55 -3.77
CA LEU A 210 -6.50 6.78 -4.19
C LEU A 210 -6.74 6.35 -5.64
N VAL A 211 -7.87 5.70 -5.89
CA VAL A 211 -8.25 5.19 -7.21
C VAL A 211 -8.39 6.33 -8.25
N SER A 212 -8.99 7.46 -7.88
CA SER A 212 -9.25 8.63 -8.74
C SER A 212 -8.07 9.61 -8.81
N GLY A 213 -7.33 9.83 -7.73
CA GLY A 213 -6.08 10.59 -7.75
C GLY A 213 -5.00 9.89 -8.57
N MET A 214 -5.03 8.55 -8.62
CA MET A 214 -4.25 7.77 -9.57
C MET A 214 -4.71 7.94 -11.03
N VAL A 215 -5.97 8.32 -11.29
CA VAL A 215 -6.48 8.71 -12.62
C VAL A 215 -6.05 10.15 -12.98
N GLU A 216 -6.14 11.09 -12.05
CA GLU A 216 -5.87 12.53 -12.31
C GLU A 216 -4.37 12.85 -12.44
N GLY A 217 -3.51 12.19 -11.65
CA GLY A 217 -2.05 12.33 -11.77
C GLY A 217 -1.48 11.90 -13.13
N VAL A 218 -2.22 11.11 -13.91
CA VAL A 218 -1.83 10.64 -15.25
C VAL A 218 -2.12 11.68 -16.33
N VAL A 219 -3.15 12.52 -16.17
CA VAL A 219 -3.47 13.59 -17.11
C VAL A 219 -2.48 14.75 -16.99
N GLY A 220 -2.02 15.04 -15.77
CA GLY A 220 -1.00 16.07 -15.52
C GLY A 220 0.43 15.68 -15.95
N GLY A 221 0.77 14.39 -15.94
CA GLY A 221 2.13 13.91 -16.24
C GLY A 221 2.45 13.69 -17.73
N LEU A 222 1.47 13.70 -18.63
CA LEU A 222 1.64 13.53 -20.08
C LEU A 222 1.61 14.85 -20.86
N THR A 223 1.49 15.98 -20.16
CA THR A 223 1.44 17.34 -20.75
C THR A 223 2.59 18.24 -20.29
N GLY A 224 3.59 17.69 -19.58
CA GLY A 224 4.78 18.39 -19.09
C GLY A 224 6.08 17.87 -19.71
#